data_AF-A0A482XDL7-F1
#
_entry.id   AF-A0A482XDL7-F1
#
_cell.length_a   1.000
_cell.length_b   1.000
_cell.length_c   1.000
_cell.angle_alpha   90.00
_cell.angle_beta   90.00
_cell.angle_gamma   90.00
#
_symmetry.space_group_name_H-M   'P 1'
#
loop_
_entity.id
_entity.type
_entity.pdbx_description
1 polymer ?
#
loop_
_entity_poly.entity_id
_entity_poly.type
_entity_poly.pdbx_seq_one_letter_code
_entity_poly.pdbx_strand_id
1 'polypeptide(L)'
;MDKLRPLLTPKSFSNDREEDIEDFFDYFERVSSANGWDENDNLIYLYFYLEGCARKYFEVISNELKDKNNLKFSTVKEKLLKYFRSPLKIDKLEFELNNCRMQPQEDAKNFVVRVLFLCNKLDSNMHEKRIIKFILKGLSSEILERIVMLENSTIEKLINNLEKFELSRYLLNNQCSFSQVKEDLKQNQTLLDLERKIDHLLENQNCIDENEFYNDINELSQVCNYA
;
A
#
# COMPACT_ATOMS: atom_id res chain seq x y z
N MET A 1 6.39 1.30 -44.41
CA MET A 1 5.18 0.85 -43.71
C MET A 1 4.93 1.82 -42.58
N ASP A 2 3.86 2.60 -42.64
CA ASP A 2 3.43 3.40 -41.50
C ASP A 2 3.01 2.44 -40.37
N LYS A 3 3.65 2.57 -39.21
CA LYS A 3 3.25 1.83 -38.02
C LYS A 3 1.86 2.34 -37.62
N LEU A 4 0.82 1.52 -37.84
CA LEU A 4 -0.50 1.79 -37.27
C LEU A 4 -0.36 1.93 -35.76
N ARG A 5 -0.67 3.12 -35.24
CA ARG A 5 -0.76 3.35 -33.80
C ARG A 5 -2.09 2.76 -33.31
N PRO A 6 -2.12 2.15 -32.11
CA PRO A 6 -3.37 1.71 -31.52
C PRO A 6 -4.27 2.92 -31.26
N LEU A 7 -5.55 2.81 -31.63
CA LEU A 7 -6.55 3.84 -31.31
C LEU A 7 -6.92 3.73 -29.84
N LEU A 8 -6.67 4.80 -29.08
CA LEU A 8 -7.01 4.86 -27.65
C LEU A 8 -8.46 5.31 -27.47
N THR A 9 -9.13 4.82 -26.43
CA THR A 9 -10.53 5.17 -26.14
C THR A 9 -10.64 5.88 -24.79
N PRO A 10 -11.26 7.07 -24.70
CA PRO A 10 -11.64 7.69 -23.43
C PRO A 10 -12.54 6.80 -22.57
N LYS A 11 -12.58 7.09 -21.27
CA LYS A 11 -13.58 6.52 -20.34
C LYS A 11 -14.89 7.28 -20.50
N SER A 12 -16.02 6.61 -20.30
CA SER A 12 -17.32 7.29 -20.25
C SER A 12 -17.48 8.13 -18.97
N PHE A 13 -18.35 9.14 -19.02
CA PHE A 13 -18.77 9.97 -17.88
C PHE A 13 -20.29 10.12 -17.84
N SER A 14 -20.90 9.79 -16.70
CA SER A 14 -22.35 9.83 -16.49
C SER A 14 -22.79 10.72 -15.33
N ASN A 15 -21.86 11.11 -14.44
CA ASN A 15 -22.14 11.84 -13.20
C ASN A 15 -23.01 11.05 -12.18
N ASP A 16 -23.04 9.73 -12.28
CA ASP A 16 -23.79 8.84 -11.38
C ASP A 16 -22.90 8.01 -10.45
N ARG A 17 -21.58 8.16 -10.56
CA ARG A 17 -20.55 7.49 -9.77
C ARG A 17 -19.69 8.55 -9.04
N GLU A 18 -18.69 8.09 -8.28
CA GLU A 18 -17.60 8.95 -7.76
C GLU A 18 -16.67 9.40 -8.91
N GLU A 19 -17.25 10.01 -9.94
CA GLU A 19 -16.57 10.57 -11.10
C GLU A 19 -16.35 12.07 -10.90
N ASP A 20 -15.21 12.57 -11.40
CA ASP A 20 -14.91 13.99 -11.45
C ASP A 20 -14.82 14.45 -12.91
N ILE A 21 -15.56 15.51 -13.25
CA ILE A 21 -15.65 16.02 -14.62
C ILE A 21 -14.29 16.57 -15.13
N GLU A 22 -13.44 17.09 -14.25
CA GLU A 22 -12.11 17.57 -14.65
C GLU A 22 -11.20 16.39 -14.95
N ASP A 23 -11.23 15.34 -14.12
CA ASP A 23 -10.47 14.11 -14.37
C ASP A 23 -10.90 13.43 -15.68
N PHE A 24 -12.21 13.45 -15.98
CA PHE A 24 -12.73 13.00 -17.27
C PHE A 24 -12.14 13.79 -18.44
N PHE A 25 -12.17 15.13 -18.39
CA PHE A 25 -11.62 15.95 -19.47
C PHE A 25 -10.10 15.84 -19.59
N ASP A 26 -9.37 15.80 -18.46
CA ASP A 26 -7.92 15.58 -18.44
C ASP A 26 -7.55 14.28 -19.18
N TYR A 27 -8.34 13.22 -18.98
CA TYR A 27 -8.13 11.94 -19.66
C TYR A 27 -8.58 11.96 -21.13
N PHE A 28 -9.74 12.52 -21.42
CA PHE A 28 -10.29 12.66 -22.77
C PHE A 28 -9.32 13.43 -23.68
N GLU A 29 -8.78 14.55 -23.21
CA GLU A 29 -7.86 15.39 -23.99
C GLU A 29 -6.49 14.73 -24.23
N ARG A 30 -6.01 13.90 -23.29
CA ARG A 30 -4.83 13.05 -23.51
C ARG A 30 -5.07 12.03 -24.61
N VAL A 31 -6.23 11.38 -24.63
CA VAL A 31 -6.60 10.41 -25.65
C VAL A 31 -6.77 11.10 -27.02
N SER A 32 -7.46 12.22 -27.04
CA SER A 32 -7.59 13.10 -28.21
C SER A 32 -6.23 13.46 -28.81
N SER A 33 -5.32 13.95 -27.98
CA SER A 33 -3.95 14.31 -28.39
C SER A 33 -3.18 13.11 -28.95
N ALA A 34 -3.32 11.94 -28.33
CA ALA A 34 -2.64 10.72 -28.79
C ALA A 34 -3.20 10.19 -30.13
N ASN A 35 -4.51 10.32 -30.32
CA ASN A 35 -5.22 9.92 -31.54
C ASN A 35 -5.14 10.97 -32.66
N GLY A 36 -4.69 12.19 -32.36
CA GLY A 36 -4.61 13.30 -33.32
C GLY A 36 -5.96 13.93 -33.65
N TRP A 37 -6.92 13.91 -32.71
CA TRP A 37 -8.23 14.52 -32.89
C TRP A 37 -8.14 16.04 -32.82
N ASP A 38 -8.80 16.72 -33.76
CA ASP A 38 -8.92 18.18 -33.76
C ASP A 38 -10.11 18.67 -32.91
N GLU A 39 -10.39 19.99 -32.90
CA GLU A 39 -11.50 20.55 -32.11
C GLU A 39 -12.89 20.05 -32.57
N ASN A 40 -13.07 19.77 -33.86
CA ASN A 40 -14.32 19.25 -34.41
C ASN A 40 -14.48 17.77 -34.07
N ASP A 41 -13.43 16.97 -34.24
CA ASP A 41 -13.40 15.57 -33.82
C ASP A 41 -13.74 15.43 -32.35
N ASN A 42 -13.12 16.26 -31.50
CA ASN A 42 -13.37 16.28 -30.07
C ASN A 42 -14.83 16.58 -29.74
N LEU A 43 -15.46 17.54 -30.42
CA LEU A 43 -16.87 17.85 -30.23
C LEU A 43 -17.78 16.68 -30.62
N ILE A 44 -17.51 16.03 -31.76
CA ILE A 44 -18.29 14.89 -32.27
C ILE A 44 -18.13 13.70 -31.32
N TYR A 45 -16.89 13.37 -30.94
CA TYR A 45 -16.58 12.19 -30.15
C TYR A 45 -16.99 12.34 -28.69
N LEU A 46 -16.94 13.55 -28.12
CA LEU A 46 -17.37 13.82 -26.75
C LEU A 46 -18.76 13.25 -26.46
N TYR A 47 -19.71 13.40 -27.40
CA TYR A 47 -21.07 12.87 -27.24
C TYR A 47 -21.12 11.37 -26.90
N PHE A 48 -20.27 10.57 -27.53
CA PHE A 48 -20.25 9.12 -27.38
C PHE A 48 -19.67 8.67 -26.03
N TYR A 49 -18.86 9.52 -25.39
CA TYR A 49 -18.26 9.25 -24.08
C TYR A 49 -19.01 9.93 -22.93
N LEU A 50 -20.07 10.68 -23.22
CA LEU A 50 -21.02 11.12 -22.20
C LEU A 50 -22.14 10.11 -22.10
N GLU A 51 -22.64 9.84 -20.90
CA GLU A 51 -23.74 8.93 -20.63
C GLU A 51 -24.77 9.59 -19.68
N GLY A 52 -25.92 8.94 -19.51
CA GLY A 52 -26.93 9.36 -18.53
C GLY A 52 -27.30 10.86 -18.58
N CYS A 53 -27.20 11.53 -17.44
CA CYS A 53 -27.51 12.95 -17.30
C CYS A 53 -26.50 13.85 -18.05
N ALA A 54 -25.24 13.44 -18.15
CA ALA A 54 -24.22 14.21 -18.85
C ALA A 54 -24.50 14.32 -20.35
N ARG A 55 -24.91 13.21 -20.99
CA ARG A 55 -25.31 13.22 -22.41
C ARG A 55 -26.55 14.08 -22.66
N LYS A 56 -27.57 13.94 -21.82
CA LYS A 56 -28.80 14.76 -21.93
C LYS A 56 -28.47 16.26 -21.80
N TYR A 57 -27.62 16.61 -20.84
CA TYR A 57 -27.20 18.01 -20.67
C TYR A 57 -26.39 18.52 -21.87
N PHE A 58 -25.51 17.69 -22.45
CA PHE A 58 -24.81 18.01 -23.70
C PHE A 58 -25.78 18.32 -24.85
N GLU A 59 -26.85 17.54 -25.02
CA GLU A 59 -27.85 17.80 -26.07
C GLU A 59 -28.56 19.14 -25.87
N VAL A 60 -28.94 19.47 -24.63
CA VAL A 60 -29.56 20.75 -24.27
C VAL A 60 -28.65 21.93 -24.61
N ILE A 61 -27.39 21.91 -24.15
CA ILE A 61 -26.45 23.01 -24.41
C ILE A 61 -26.03 23.07 -25.89
N SER A 62 -25.99 21.93 -26.58
CA SER A 62 -25.64 21.89 -28.00
C SER A 62 -26.70 22.58 -28.85
N ASN A 63 -27.98 22.38 -28.55
CA ASN A 63 -29.07 23.07 -29.24
C ASN A 63 -29.00 24.58 -28.98
N GLU A 64 -28.82 24.98 -27.71
CA GLU A 64 -28.66 26.40 -27.33
C GLU A 64 -27.49 27.09 -28.05
N LEU A 65 -26.36 26.39 -28.20
CA LEU A 65 -25.15 26.95 -28.82
C LEU A 65 -25.20 26.97 -30.36
N LYS A 66 -25.92 26.03 -30.98
CA LYS A 66 -26.17 26.03 -32.43
C LYS A 66 -26.94 27.27 -32.84
N ASP A 67 -28.00 27.62 -32.11
CA ASP A 67 -28.82 28.81 -32.38
C ASP A 67 -28.00 30.12 -32.31
N LYS A 68 -26.92 30.11 -31.52
CA LYS A 68 -26.02 31.25 -31.30
C LYS A 68 -24.77 31.21 -32.19
N ASN A 69 -24.66 30.27 -33.13
CA ASN A 69 -23.45 30.03 -33.96
C ASN A 69 -22.16 29.92 -33.13
N ASN A 70 -22.24 29.32 -31.93
CA ASN A 70 -21.11 29.19 -31.00
C ASN A 70 -20.92 27.76 -30.49
N LEU A 71 -21.27 26.75 -31.29
CA LEU A 71 -21.04 25.36 -30.97
C LEU A 71 -19.56 25.00 -31.22
N LYS A 72 -18.75 25.05 -30.16
CA LYS A 72 -17.33 24.65 -30.16
C LYS A 72 -17.04 23.75 -28.96
N PHE A 73 -16.07 22.85 -29.11
CA PHE A 73 -15.65 21.95 -28.02
C PHE A 73 -15.28 22.74 -26.76
N SER A 74 -14.48 23.80 -26.91
CA SER A 74 -14.09 24.70 -25.82
C SER A 74 -15.27 25.27 -25.03
N THR A 75 -16.30 25.77 -25.72
CA THR A 75 -17.51 26.32 -25.09
C THR A 75 -18.36 25.24 -24.42
N VAL A 76 -18.49 24.07 -25.05
CA VAL A 76 -19.21 22.93 -24.49
C VAL A 76 -18.52 22.40 -23.23
N LYS A 77 -17.19 22.25 -23.27
CA LYS A 77 -16.35 21.86 -22.12
C LYS A 77 -16.56 22.82 -20.96
N GLU A 78 -16.50 24.13 -21.18
CA GLU A 78 -16.71 25.13 -20.13
C GLU A 78 -18.09 25.00 -19.47
N LYS A 79 -19.16 24.85 -20.26
CA LYS A 79 -20.52 24.64 -19.73
C LYS A 79 -20.64 23.34 -18.94
N LEU A 80 -20.06 22.25 -19.43
CA LEU A 80 -20.05 20.95 -18.74
C LEU A 80 -19.28 21.01 -17.42
N LEU A 81 -18.08 21.59 -17.43
CA LEU A 81 -17.29 21.82 -16.23
C LEU A 81 -18.09 22.64 -15.22
N LYS A 82 -18.70 23.75 -15.64
CA LYS A 82 -19.49 24.59 -14.74
C LYS A 82 -20.69 23.87 -14.13
N TYR A 83 -21.35 22.99 -14.88
CA TYR A 83 -22.55 22.30 -14.43
C TYR A 83 -22.25 21.11 -13.52
N PHE A 84 -21.25 20.30 -13.87
CA PHE A 84 -20.94 19.05 -13.17
C PHE A 84 -19.80 19.16 -12.14
N ARG A 85 -19.09 20.29 -12.07
CA ARG A 85 -18.08 20.50 -11.03
C ARG A 85 -18.74 20.44 -9.66
N SER A 86 -18.25 19.52 -8.82
CA SER A 86 -18.75 19.40 -7.45
C SER A 86 -18.38 20.64 -6.63
N PRO A 87 -19.34 21.30 -5.95
CA PRO A 87 -19.02 22.41 -5.06
C PRO A 87 -18.17 21.97 -3.85
N LEU A 88 -18.20 20.69 -3.51
CA LEU A 88 -17.47 20.11 -2.38
C LEU A 88 -16.09 19.57 -2.78
N LYS A 89 -15.63 19.78 -4.03
CA LYS A 89 -14.38 19.19 -4.52
C LYS A 89 -13.19 19.56 -3.65
N ILE A 90 -13.03 20.86 -3.37
CA ILE A 90 -11.92 21.37 -2.56
C ILE A 90 -11.99 20.81 -1.15
N ASP A 91 -13.16 20.88 -0.51
CA ASP A 91 -13.36 20.35 0.85
C ASP A 91 -13.06 18.85 0.93
N LYS A 92 -13.47 18.06 -0.07
CA LYS A 92 -13.17 16.63 -0.16
C LYS A 92 -11.66 16.37 -0.31
N LEU A 93 -10.99 17.09 -1.20
CA LEU A 93 -9.53 16.96 -1.39
C LEU A 93 -8.76 17.37 -0.13
N GLU A 94 -9.17 18.45 0.55
CA GLU A 94 -8.59 18.85 1.82
C GLU A 94 -8.82 17.82 2.91
N PHE A 95 -10.03 17.25 2.99
CA PHE A 95 -10.34 16.18 3.92
C PHE A 95 -9.48 14.94 3.65
N GLU A 96 -9.39 14.50 2.40
CA GLU A 96 -8.59 13.35 2.00
C GLU A 96 -7.10 13.58 2.31
N LEU A 97 -6.55 14.72 1.92
CA LEU A 97 -5.15 15.07 2.19
C LEU A 97 -4.85 15.12 3.69
N ASN A 98 -5.76 15.67 4.49
CA ASN A 98 -5.59 15.74 5.96
C ASN A 98 -5.66 14.37 6.64
N ASN A 99 -6.41 13.44 6.07
CA ASN A 99 -6.61 12.09 6.58
C ASN A 99 -5.75 11.04 5.87
N CYS A 100 -4.94 11.44 4.89
CA CYS A 100 -4.04 10.55 4.19
C CYS A 100 -3.02 9.97 5.18
N ARG A 101 -3.03 8.65 5.35
CA ARG A 101 -2.10 7.87 6.17
C ARG A 101 -1.41 6.80 5.32
N MET A 102 -0.15 6.55 5.65
CA MET A 102 0.61 5.42 5.14
C MET A 102 0.00 4.12 5.66
N GLN A 103 -0.29 3.17 4.79
CA GLN A 103 -0.85 1.88 5.20
C GLN A 103 0.24 0.95 5.75
N PRO A 104 -0.07 -0.02 6.63
CA PRO A 104 0.93 -0.86 7.32
C PRO A 104 1.90 -1.65 6.40
N GLN A 105 1.52 -1.88 5.14
CA GLN A 105 2.31 -2.62 4.15
C GLN A 105 2.52 -1.80 2.85
N GLU A 106 2.22 -0.50 2.90
CA GLU A 106 2.46 0.38 1.75
C GLU A 106 3.93 0.75 1.69
N ASP A 107 4.49 0.72 0.48
CA ASP A 107 5.83 1.22 0.19
C ASP A 107 5.88 2.75 0.37
N ALA A 108 6.95 3.26 0.98
CA ALA A 108 7.10 4.67 1.28
C ALA A 108 7.01 5.58 0.05
N LYS A 109 7.53 5.14 -1.11
CA LYS A 109 7.41 5.94 -2.35
C LYS A 109 5.97 6.00 -2.82
N ASN A 110 5.24 4.89 -2.76
CA ASN A 110 3.83 4.86 -3.13
C ASN A 110 3.01 5.80 -2.24
N PHE A 111 3.26 5.79 -0.93
CA PHE A 111 2.64 6.73 0.00
C PHE A 111 2.96 8.20 -0.35
N VAL A 112 4.24 8.51 -0.58
CA VAL A 112 4.67 9.87 -0.92
C VAL A 112 4.05 10.33 -2.24
N VAL A 113 4.03 9.48 -3.28
CA VAL A 113 3.39 9.79 -4.57
C VAL A 113 1.90 10.09 -4.40
N ARG A 114 1.20 9.35 -3.53
CA ARG A 114 -0.21 9.59 -3.23
C ARG A 114 -0.44 10.95 -2.58
N VAL A 115 0.40 11.33 -1.60
CA VAL A 115 0.33 12.67 -1.00
C VAL A 115 0.67 13.76 -2.03
N LEU A 116 1.70 13.56 -2.86
CA LEU A 116 2.06 14.50 -3.92
C LEU A 116 0.93 14.71 -4.92
N PHE A 117 0.26 13.62 -5.31
CA PHE A 117 -0.89 13.67 -6.21
C PHE A 117 -2.03 14.50 -5.62
N LEU A 118 -2.39 14.25 -4.36
CA LEU A 118 -3.43 15.02 -3.65
C LEU A 118 -3.05 16.50 -3.49
N CYS A 119 -1.80 16.79 -3.12
CA CYS A 119 -1.29 18.16 -3.04
C CYS A 119 -1.41 18.88 -4.39
N ASN A 120 -0.97 18.24 -5.48
CA ASN A 120 -1.02 18.84 -6.82
C ASN A 120 -2.45 19.03 -7.34
N LYS A 121 -3.38 18.11 -6.99
CA LYS A 121 -4.81 18.25 -7.32
C LYS A 121 -5.47 19.41 -6.55
N LEU A 122 -5.05 19.66 -5.31
CA LEU A 122 -5.56 20.76 -4.49
C LEU A 122 -4.94 22.11 -4.87
N ASP A 123 -3.62 22.16 -5.05
CA ASP A 123 -2.83 23.34 -5.41
C ASP A 123 -1.54 22.90 -6.12
N SER A 124 -1.49 23.11 -7.44
CA SER A 124 -0.33 22.74 -8.27
C SER A 124 0.94 23.53 -7.96
N ASN A 125 0.83 24.65 -7.23
CA ASN A 125 1.96 25.47 -6.81
C ASN A 125 2.24 25.32 -5.30
N MET A 126 1.71 24.27 -4.67
CA MET A 126 1.89 24.05 -3.24
C MET A 126 3.39 23.97 -2.88
N HIS A 127 3.83 24.85 -1.99
CA HIS A 127 5.22 24.88 -1.55
C HIS A 127 5.65 23.55 -0.94
N GLU A 128 6.85 23.10 -1.31
CA GLU A 128 7.44 21.83 -0.90
C GLU A 128 7.43 21.62 0.63
N LYS A 129 7.73 22.67 1.41
CA LYS A 129 7.67 22.63 2.88
C LYS A 129 6.29 22.26 3.42
N ARG A 130 5.21 22.64 2.73
CA ARG A 130 3.83 22.29 3.11
C ARG A 130 3.53 20.84 2.77
N ILE A 131 3.99 20.37 1.61
CA ILE A 131 3.88 18.97 1.18
C ILE A 131 4.58 18.05 2.19
N ILE A 132 5.82 18.38 2.58
CA ILE A 132 6.59 17.63 3.58
C ILE A 132 5.82 17.48 4.90
N LYS A 133 5.13 18.54 5.36
CA LYS A 133 4.29 18.46 6.57
C LYS A 133 3.15 17.45 6.42
N PHE A 134 2.51 17.37 5.26
CA PHE A 134 1.47 16.37 5.00
C PHE A 134 2.02 14.95 4.98
N ILE A 135 3.19 14.74 4.35
CA ILE A 135 3.86 13.44 4.34
C ILE A 135 4.17 13.01 5.78
N LEU A 136 4.85 13.86 6.56
CA LEU A 136 5.21 13.56 7.96
C LEU A 136 3.98 13.30 8.83
N LYS A 137 2.91 14.08 8.68
CA LYS A 137 1.63 13.89 9.40
C LYS A 137 0.99 12.53 9.08
N GLY A 138 1.25 11.99 7.89
CA GLY A 138 0.66 10.73 7.45
C GLY A 138 1.44 9.48 7.83
N LEU A 139 2.65 9.62 8.37
CA LEU A 139 3.47 8.50 8.85
C LEU A 139 2.90 7.93 10.16
N SER A 140 3.12 6.64 10.41
CA SER A 140 2.86 6.05 11.72
C SER A 140 3.85 6.58 12.76
N SER A 141 3.48 6.56 14.05
CA SER A 141 4.33 7.05 15.13
C SER A 141 5.72 6.40 15.13
N GLU A 142 5.80 5.08 14.89
CA GLU A 142 7.05 4.32 14.81
C GLU A 142 8.01 4.87 13.74
N ILE A 143 7.48 5.22 12.57
CA ILE A 143 8.27 5.75 11.46
C ILE A 143 8.61 7.22 11.77
N LEU A 144 7.61 7.99 12.20
CA LEU A 144 7.74 9.42 12.44
C LEU A 144 8.81 9.73 13.49
N GLU A 145 8.87 8.98 14.59
CA GLU A 145 9.84 9.17 15.67
C GLU A 145 11.29 9.09 15.18
N ARG A 146 11.57 8.26 14.16
CA ARG A 146 12.92 8.13 13.60
C ARG A 146 13.18 9.14 12.49
N ILE A 147 12.19 9.35 11.63
CA ILE A 147 12.33 10.22 10.46
C ILE A 147 12.42 11.69 10.87
N VAL A 148 11.66 12.14 11.88
CA VAL A 148 11.59 13.56 12.27
C VAL A 148 12.93 14.11 12.77
N MET A 149 13.81 13.25 13.29
CA MET A 149 15.14 13.63 13.78
C MET A 149 16.16 13.84 12.65
N LEU A 150 15.84 13.42 11.42
CA LEU A 150 16.72 13.51 10.26
C LEU A 150 16.48 14.79 9.46
N GLU A 151 17.39 15.08 8.52
CA GLU A 151 17.21 16.22 7.61
C GLU A 151 16.14 15.90 6.55
N ASN A 152 15.00 16.59 6.63
CA ASN A 152 13.87 16.46 5.71
C ASN A 152 13.54 17.81 5.05
N SER A 153 14.56 18.55 4.60
CA SER A 153 14.41 19.90 4.03
C SER A 153 13.83 19.89 2.60
N THR A 154 13.89 18.76 1.91
CA THR A 154 13.33 18.51 0.58
C THR A 154 12.59 17.16 0.55
N ILE A 155 11.68 16.98 -0.42
CA ILE A 155 10.97 15.72 -0.67
C ILE A 155 11.97 14.60 -0.95
N GLU A 156 13.01 14.88 -1.74
CA GLU A 156 14.06 13.91 -2.06
C GLU A 156 14.77 13.38 -0.80
N LYS A 157 15.17 14.29 0.10
CA LYS A 157 15.81 13.88 1.37
C LYS A 157 14.87 13.06 2.24
N LEU A 158 13.59 13.46 2.31
CA LEU A 158 12.57 12.72 3.05
C LEU A 158 12.36 11.31 2.49
N ILE A 159 12.27 11.15 1.17
CA ILE A 159 12.17 9.82 0.52
C ILE A 159 13.40 8.96 0.86
N ASN A 160 14.61 9.51 0.71
CA ASN A 160 15.84 8.79 1.02
C ASN A 160 15.89 8.33 2.48
N ASN A 161 15.37 9.13 3.41
CA ASN A 161 15.30 8.76 4.82
C ASN A 161 14.28 7.64 5.07
N LEU A 162 13.12 7.69 4.41
CA LEU A 162 12.10 6.65 4.48
C LEU A 162 12.60 5.31 3.93
N GLU A 163 13.29 5.32 2.79
CA GLU A 163 13.88 4.11 2.21
C GLU A 163 14.93 3.48 3.13
N LYS A 164 15.80 4.30 3.74
CA LYS A 164 16.78 3.82 4.73
C LYS A 164 16.10 3.16 5.93
N PHE A 165 14.98 3.74 6.37
CA PHE A 165 14.20 3.18 7.45
C PHE A 165 13.56 1.83 7.05
N GLU A 166 12.97 1.73 5.86
CA GLU A 166 12.42 0.46 5.34
C GLU A 166 13.49 -0.62 5.21
N LEU A 167 14.66 -0.28 4.66
CA LEU A 167 15.81 -1.18 4.59
C LEU A 167 16.24 -1.66 5.97
N SER A 168 16.35 -0.76 6.94
CA SER A 168 16.71 -1.10 8.32
C SER A 168 15.70 -2.09 8.93
N ARG A 169 14.40 -1.83 8.76
CA ARG A 169 13.34 -2.73 9.23
C ARG A 169 13.44 -4.12 8.58
N TYR A 170 13.65 -4.18 7.27
CA TYR A 170 13.84 -5.44 6.55
C TYR A 170 15.04 -6.24 7.08
N LEU A 171 16.18 -5.57 7.29
CA LEU A 171 17.39 -6.22 7.82
C LEU A 171 17.19 -6.75 9.25
N LEU A 172 16.54 -5.97 10.12
CA LEU A 172 16.25 -6.37 11.50
C LEU A 172 15.31 -7.58 11.57
N ASN A 173 14.24 -7.58 10.75
CA ASN A 173 13.30 -8.69 10.71
C ASN A 173 13.98 -10.00 10.25
N ASN A 174 14.87 -9.92 9.27
CA ASN A 174 15.63 -11.07 8.82
C ASN A 174 16.65 -11.55 9.87
N GLN A 175 17.34 -10.64 10.57
CA GLN A 175 18.28 -11.01 11.63
C GLN A 175 17.57 -11.68 12.83
N CYS A 176 16.41 -11.16 13.24
CA CYS A 176 15.59 -11.79 14.29
C CYS A 176 15.13 -13.19 13.88
N SER A 177 14.68 -13.37 12.63
CA SER A 177 14.24 -14.68 12.13
C SER A 177 15.34 -15.74 12.20
N PHE A 178 16.57 -15.41 11.78
CA PHE A 178 17.71 -16.34 11.88
C PHE A 178 18.12 -16.64 13.32
N SER A 179 18.04 -15.65 14.20
CA SER A 179 18.38 -15.83 15.62
C SER A 179 17.40 -16.77 16.31
N GLN A 180 16.09 -16.60 16.05
CA GLN A 180 15.04 -17.46 16.58
C GLN A 180 15.21 -18.92 16.11
N VAL A 181 15.40 -19.13 14.80
CA VAL A 181 15.62 -20.47 14.23
C VAL A 181 16.84 -21.16 14.85
N LYS A 182 17.92 -20.40 15.11
CA LYS A 182 19.13 -20.94 15.75
C LYS A 182 18.90 -21.35 17.20
N GLU A 183 18.04 -20.63 17.90
CA GLU A 183 17.65 -20.92 19.29
C GLU A 183 16.75 -22.15 19.38
N ASP A 184 15.77 -22.25 18.48
CA ASP A 184 14.89 -23.42 18.35
C ASP A 184 15.69 -24.68 18.00
N LEU A 185 16.67 -24.58 17.10
CA LEU A 185 17.58 -25.69 16.77
C LEU A 185 18.41 -26.15 17.97
N LYS A 186 18.90 -25.21 18.80
CA LYS A 186 19.63 -25.54 20.03
C LYS A 186 18.74 -26.22 21.07
N GLN A 187 17.52 -25.73 21.24
CA GLN A 187 16.56 -26.36 22.16
C GLN A 187 16.22 -27.79 21.72
N ASN A 188 16.00 -28.01 20.42
CA ASN A 188 15.74 -29.34 19.88
C ASN A 188 16.93 -30.31 20.05
N GLN A 189 18.18 -29.84 19.87
CA GLN A 189 19.35 -30.66 20.17
C GLN A 189 19.46 -31.02 21.66
N THR A 190 19.15 -30.06 22.54
CA THR A 190 19.16 -30.28 23.99
C THR A 190 18.11 -31.32 24.39
N LEU A 191 16.93 -31.30 23.75
CA LEU A 191 15.87 -32.27 24.00
C LEU A 191 16.29 -33.69 23.58
N LEU A 192 16.91 -33.85 22.40
CA LEU A 192 17.42 -35.14 21.93
C LEU A 192 18.51 -35.71 22.86
N ASP A 193 19.38 -34.86 23.40
CA ASP A 193 20.41 -35.30 24.35
C ASP A 193 19.83 -35.70 25.72
N LEU A 194 18.70 -35.11 26.12
CA LEU A 194 17.96 -35.52 27.32
C LEU A 194 17.24 -36.86 27.12
N GLU A 195 16.62 -37.08 25.96
CA GLU A 195 15.99 -38.36 25.61
C GLU A 195 17.00 -39.51 25.70
N ARG A 196 18.18 -39.35 25.09
CA ARG A 196 19.27 -40.36 25.18
C ARG A 196 19.71 -40.66 26.60
N LYS A 197 19.75 -39.63 27.47
CA LYS A 197 20.10 -39.83 28.89
C LYS A 197 19.01 -40.58 29.63
N ILE A 198 17.74 -40.30 29.32
CA ILE A 198 16.60 -41.03 29.90
C ILE A 198 16.67 -42.49 29.47
N ASP A 199 16.90 -42.77 28.18
CA ASP A 199 17.03 -44.14 27.68
C ASP A 199 18.16 -44.90 28.39
N HIS A 200 19.33 -44.27 28.54
CA HIS A 200 20.46 -44.87 29.26
C HIS A 200 20.13 -45.13 30.75
N LEU A 201 19.38 -44.23 31.40
CA LEU A 201 18.97 -44.41 32.79
C LEU A 201 17.95 -45.56 32.93
N LEU A 202 17.01 -45.68 31.99
CA LEU A 202 16.03 -46.77 31.95
C LEU A 202 16.70 -48.12 31.66
N GLU A 203 17.69 -48.17 30.75
CA GLU A 203 18.50 -49.37 30.49
C GLU A 203 19.28 -49.80 31.74
N ASN A 204 19.91 -48.85 32.44
CA ASN A 204 20.63 -49.13 33.69
C ASN A 204 19.71 -49.60 34.83
N GLN A 205 18.46 -49.12 34.88
CA GLN A 205 17.50 -49.51 35.92
C GLN A 205 17.00 -50.95 35.72
N ASN A 206 16.94 -51.44 34.48
CA ASN A 206 16.65 -52.84 34.16
C ASN A 206 17.83 -53.81 34.39
N CYS A 207 19.03 -53.29 34.67
CA CYS A 207 20.22 -54.09 35.01
C CYS A 207 20.42 -54.31 36.52
N ILE A 208 19.53 -53.80 37.37
CA ILE A 208 19.49 -54.20 38.78
C ILE A 208 18.74 -55.54 38.82
N ASP A 209 19.49 -56.65 38.77
CA ASP A 209 18.93 -57.99 38.91
C ASP A 209 18.35 -58.11 40.33
N GLU A 210 17.02 -58.06 40.45
CA GLU A 210 16.30 -58.25 41.72
C GLU A 210 16.73 -59.57 42.42
N ASN A 211 17.24 -60.56 41.66
CA ASN A 211 17.75 -61.80 42.23
C ASN A 211 19.10 -61.63 42.94
N GLU A 212 19.97 -60.72 42.50
CA GLU A 212 21.26 -60.46 43.16
C GLU A 212 21.01 -59.78 44.52
N PHE A 213 20.05 -58.86 44.58
CA PHE A 213 19.65 -58.21 45.82
C PHE A 213 18.94 -59.16 46.81
N TYR A 214 18.10 -60.07 46.32
CA TYR A 214 17.46 -61.10 47.16
C TYR A 214 18.45 -62.15 47.69
N ASN A 215 19.48 -62.50 46.91
CA ASN A 215 20.53 -63.41 47.34
C ASN A 215 21.41 -62.77 48.43
N ASP A 216 21.79 -61.50 48.26
CA ASP A 216 22.56 -60.76 49.27
C ASP A 216 21.78 -60.59 50.59
N ILE A 217 20.47 -60.34 50.52
CA ILE A 217 19.61 -60.27 51.71
C ILE A 217 19.49 -61.64 52.41
N ASN A 218 19.39 -62.73 51.64
CA ASN A 218 19.32 -64.08 52.21
C ASN A 218 20.64 -64.54 52.83
N GLU A 219 21.80 -64.20 52.24
CA GLU A 219 23.11 -64.46 52.85
C GLU A 219 23.27 -63.69 54.16
N LEU A 220 22.90 -62.41 54.19
CA LEU A 220 22.94 -61.60 55.42
C LEU A 220 21.97 -62.11 56.50
N SER A 221 20.80 -62.62 56.10
CA SER A 221 19.85 -63.27 57.01
C SER A 221 20.38 -64.56 57.63
N GLN A 222 21.21 -65.32 56.91
CA GLN A 222 21.78 -66.57 57.44
C GLN A 222 22.92 -66.30 58.42
N VAL A 223 23.72 -65.25 58.19
CA VAL A 223 24.80 -64.85 59.10
C VAL A 223 24.25 -64.36 60.44
N CYS A 224 23.11 -63.67 60.46
CA CYS A 224 22.50 -63.15 61.68
C CYS A 224 21.80 -64.21 62.56
N ASN A 225 21.50 -65.41 62.04
CA ASN A 225 20.78 -66.46 62.79
C ASN A 225 21.70 -67.48 63.51
N TYR A 226 23.03 -67.30 63.46
CA TYR A 226 24.01 -68.17 64.13
C TYR A 226 25.00 -67.44 65.06
N ALA A 227 24.69 -66.20 65.48
CA ALA A 227 25.47 -65.44 66.47
C ALA A 227 24.70 -65.27 67.79
#